data_AF-A0A944FSQ9-F1
#
_entry.id   AF-A0A944FSQ9-F1
#
_cell.length_a   1.000
_cell.length_b   1.000
_cell.length_c   1.000
_cell.angle_alpha   90.00
_cell.angle_beta   90.00
_cell.angle_gamma   90.00
#
_symmetry.space_group_name_H-M   'P 1'
#
loop_
_entity.id
_entity.type
_entity.pdbx_description
1 polymer ?
#
loop_
_entity_poly.entity_id
_entity_poly.type
_entity_poly.pdbx_seq_one_letter_code
_entity_poly.pdbx_strand_id
1 'polypeptide(L)'
;MKRYRFYLIIAFMLLISFFSLQVNGQGKNSIAADRMFYEELEEEYTKQLSDVLEKKGYRNAGITMTKVYYEDGRREYTVQIHHKRIDRLSDGEKQLLMNELSAVCFGDSQCSVLHKFLSYKG
;
A
#
# COMPACT_ATOMS: atom_id res chain seq x y z
N MET A 1 4.04 -59.22 21.84
CA MET A 1 4.17 -58.55 20.51
C MET A 1 2.95 -57.71 20.08
N LYS A 2 1.69 -58.15 20.29
CA LYS A 2 0.50 -57.39 19.82
C LYS A 2 0.26 -56.04 20.53
N ARG A 3 0.52 -55.96 21.85
CA ARG A 3 0.33 -54.73 22.64
C ARG A 3 1.32 -53.60 22.27
N TYR A 4 2.58 -53.94 21.99
CA TYR A 4 3.60 -52.98 21.55
C TYR A 4 3.26 -52.34 20.19
N ARG A 5 2.73 -53.14 19.25
CA ARG A 5 2.24 -52.64 17.95
C ARG A 5 1.07 -51.66 18.11
N PHE A 6 0.19 -51.89 19.09
CA PHE A 6 -0.93 -51.01 19.38
C PHE A 6 -0.48 -49.66 19.94
N TYR A 7 0.47 -49.64 20.88
CA TYR A 7 1.05 -48.40 21.41
C TYR A 7 1.82 -47.61 20.34
N LEU A 8 2.48 -48.29 19.41
CA LEU A 8 3.22 -47.65 18.32
C LEU A 8 2.28 -46.95 17.32
N ILE A 9 1.12 -47.55 17.03
CA ILE A 9 0.08 -46.92 16.18
C ILE A 9 -0.53 -45.69 16.86
N ILE A 10 -0.82 -45.76 18.16
CA ILE A 10 -1.34 -44.63 18.93
C ILE A 10 -0.32 -43.48 18.98
N ALA A 11 0.94 -43.79 19.23
CA ALA A 11 2.02 -42.81 19.23
C ALA A 11 2.16 -42.13 17.86
N PHE A 12 2.04 -42.90 16.77
CA PHE A 12 2.12 -42.37 15.41
C PHE A 12 0.91 -41.48 15.05
N MET A 13 -0.30 -41.87 15.48
CA MET A 13 -1.50 -41.02 15.31
C MET A 13 -1.39 -39.70 16.07
N LEU A 14 -0.87 -39.71 17.29
CA LEU A 14 -0.62 -38.49 18.06
C LEU A 14 0.41 -37.59 17.36
N LEU A 15 1.46 -38.18 16.77
CA LEU A 15 2.52 -37.45 16.07
C LEU A 15 2.02 -36.76 14.78
N ILE A 16 1.11 -37.39 14.04
CA ILE A 16 0.46 -36.80 12.85
C ILE A 16 -0.49 -35.67 13.24
N SER A 17 -1.18 -35.79 14.39
CA SER A 17 -2.08 -34.75 14.89
C SER A 17 -1.37 -33.44 15.22
N PHE A 18 -0.10 -33.49 15.65
CA PHE A 18 0.71 -32.28 15.90
C PHE A 18 1.15 -31.58 14.60
N PHE A 19 1.33 -32.32 13.50
CA PHE A 19 1.74 -31.74 12.21
C PHE A 19 0.60 -30.99 11.48
N SER A 20 -0.65 -31.25 11.83
CA SER A 20 -1.82 -30.69 11.12
C SER A 20 -2.19 -29.25 11.52
N LEU A 21 -1.54 -28.69 12.55
CA LEU A 21 -1.86 -27.35 13.10
C LEU A 21 -1.05 -26.20 12.48
N GLN A 22 -0.02 -26.46 11.68
CA GLN A 22 0.94 -25.42 11.26
C GLN A 22 0.69 -24.83 9.85
N VAL A 23 -0.29 -25.37 9.10
CA VAL A 23 -0.53 -24.98 7.70
C VAL A 23 -1.58 -23.87 7.50
N ASN A 24 -2.36 -23.50 8.52
CA ASN A 24 -3.43 -22.49 8.39
C ASN A 24 -3.04 -21.05 8.79
N GLY A 25 -1.81 -20.83 9.28
CA GLY A 25 -1.35 -19.50 9.75
C GLY A 25 -0.58 -18.67 8.73
N GLN A 26 0.06 -19.30 7.73
CA GLN A 26 0.98 -18.59 6.82
C GLN A 26 0.26 -17.66 5.83
N GLY A 27 -0.94 -18.03 5.35
CA GLY A 27 -1.72 -17.19 4.44
C GLY A 27 -2.25 -15.90 5.10
N LYS A 28 -2.68 -15.96 6.36
CA LYS A 28 -3.17 -14.78 7.09
C LYS A 28 -2.02 -13.85 7.50
N ASN A 29 -0.88 -14.42 7.88
CA ASN A 29 0.30 -13.65 8.26
C ASN A 29 0.95 -12.95 7.06
N SER A 30 0.99 -13.60 5.88
CA SER A 30 1.52 -12.98 4.66
C SER A 30 0.66 -11.81 4.17
N ILE A 31 -0.67 -11.97 4.17
CA ILE A 31 -1.60 -10.88 3.80
C ILE A 31 -1.48 -9.71 4.79
N ALA A 32 -1.36 -9.98 6.10
CA ALA A 32 -1.19 -8.95 7.10
C ALA A 32 0.16 -8.22 6.98
N ALA A 33 1.24 -8.95 6.72
CA ALA A 33 2.57 -8.39 6.52
C ALA A 33 2.63 -7.52 5.26
N ASP A 34 2.06 -8.00 4.14
CA ASP A 34 1.94 -7.20 2.91
C ASP A 34 1.16 -5.92 3.18
N ARG A 35 0.01 -6.01 3.86
CA ARG A 35 -0.80 -4.83 4.16
C ARG A 35 -0.01 -3.79 4.97
N MET A 36 0.68 -4.21 6.02
CA MET A 36 1.50 -3.31 6.83
C MET A 36 2.61 -2.64 6.01
N PHE A 37 3.27 -3.41 5.15
CA PHE A 37 4.34 -2.91 4.29
C PHE A 37 3.82 -1.80 3.35
N TYR A 38 2.68 -2.01 2.68
CA TYR A 38 2.11 -0.98 1.81
C TYR A 38 1.51 0.19 2.58
N GLU A 39 0.97 0.00 3.79
CA GLU A 39 0.49 1.10 4.63
C GLU A 39 1.63 2.05 5.02
N GLU A 40 2.80 1.53 5.40
CA GLU A 40 3.99 2.35 5.70
C GLU A 40 4.50 3.10 4.46
N LEU A 41 4.53 2.41 3.31
CA LEU A 41 4.96 3.00 2.04
C LEU A 41 4.00 4.09 1.56
N GLU A 42 2.70 3.88 1.75
CA GLU A 42 1.63 4.85 1.47
C GLU A 42 1.75 6.12 2.35
N GLU A 43 2.06 5.94 3.65
CA GLU A 43 2.23 7.04 4.60
C GLU A 43 3.48 7.88 4.28
N GLU A 44 4.63 7.21 4.08
CA GLU A 44 5.89 7.86 3.74
C GLU A 44 5.79 8.62 2.42
N TYR A 45 5.13 8.03 1.41
CA TYR A 45 4.90 8.70 0.13
C TYR A 45 4.02 9.95 0.27
N THR A 46 2.94 9.86 1.03
CA THR A 46 2.03 11.00 1.28
C THR A 46 2.77 12.13 2.03
N LYS A 47 3.63 11.78 2.99
CA LYS A 47 4.46 12.72 3.73
C LYS A 47 5.47 13.43 2.82
N GLN A 48 6.15 12.71 1.94
CA GLN A 48 7.08 13.32 0.97
C GLN A 48 6.36 14.31 0.03
N LEU A 49 5.16 13.96 -0.46
CA LEU A 49 4.35 14.87 -1.27
C LEU A 49 3.94 16.12 -0.46
N SER A 50 3.54 15.94 0.80
CA SER A 50 3.23 17.05 1.70
C SER A 50 4.43 17.98 1.87
N ASP A 51 5.62 17.44 2.12
CA ASP A 51 6.85 18.23 2.27
C ASP A 51 7.19 19.03 1.01
N VAL A 52 7.02 18.43 -0.18
CA VAL A 52 7.21 19.14 -1.46
C VAL A 52 6.22 20.29 -1.59
N LEU A 53 4.94 20.05 -1.29
CA LEU A 53 3.89 21.07 -1.35
C LEU A 53 4.13 22.20 -0.34
N GLU A 54 4.57 21.88 0.88
CA GLU A 54 4.91 22.87 1.89
C GLU A 54 6.10 23.75 1.49
N LYS A 55 7.17 23.14 0.96
CA LYS A 55 8.35 23.88 0.45
C LYS A 55 8.00 24.83 -0.68
N LYS A 56 6.96 24.50 -1.46
CA LYS A 56 6.43 25.34 -2.55
C LYS A 56 5.41 26.38 -2.09
N GLY A 57 5.07 26.40 -0.80
CA GLY A 57 4.16 27.37 -0.20
C GLY A 57 2.68 26.96 -0.24
N TYR A 58 2.37 25.69 -0.53
CA TYR A 58 1.04 25.09 -0.45
C TYR A 58 0.82 24.37 0.88
N ARG A 59 1.08 25.07 2.00
CA ARG A 59 0.86 24.52 3.35
C ARG A 59 -0.60 24.13 3.54
N ASN A 60 -0.84 23.03 4.25
CA ASN A 60 -2.18 22.47 4.47
C ASN A 60 -2.89 22.07 3.15
N ALA A 61 -2.14 21.65 2.13
CA ALA A 61 -2.73 21.01 0.96
C ALA A 61 -3.35 19.67 1.36
N GLY A 62 -4.60 19.44 0.94
CA GLY A 62 -5.25 18.16 1.12
C GLY A 62 -4.71 17.17 0.10
N ILE A 63 -4.19 16.03 0.57
CA ILE A 63 -3.76 14.92 -0.26
C ILE A 63 -4.71 13.75 0.01
N THR A 64 -5.30 13.19 -1.03
CA THR A 64 -6.18 12.03 -0.94
C THR A 64 -5.65 10.96 -1.89
N MET A 65 -5.35 9.77 -1.37
CA MET A 65 -4.87 8.65 -2.15
C MET A 65 -5.95 7.57 -2.22
N THR A 66 -6.31 7.18 -3.44
CA THR A 66 -7.23 6.07 -3.73
C THR A 66 -6.42 4.92 -4.34
N LYS A 67 -6.78 3.67 -4.03
CA LYS A 67 -6.07 2.48 -4.50
C LYS A 67 -7.00 1.46 -5.13
N VAL A 68 -6.53 0.84 -6.21
CA VAL A 68 -7.17 -0.25 -6.94
C VAL A 68 -6.22 -1.44 -6.96
N TYR A 69 -6.72 -2.61 -6.54
CA TYR A 69 -5.97 -3.86 -6.52
C TYR A 69 -6.42 -4.76 -7.66
N TYR A 70 -5.48 -5.25 -8.47
CA TYR A 70 -5.75 -6.20 -9.54
C TYR A 70 -5.43 -7.64 -9.10
N GLU A 71 -6.07 -8.62 -9.72
CA GLU A 71 -5.88 -10.04 -9.39
C GLU A 71 -4.45 -10.55 -9.68
N ASP A 72 -3.73 -9.87 -10.56
CA ASP A 72 -2.32 -10.16 -10.88
C ASP A 72 -1.32 -9.55 -9.88
N GLY A 73 -1.81 -8.94 -8.80
CA GLY A 73 -1.00 -8.31 -7.76
C GLY A 73 -0.57 -6.88 -8.07
N ARG A 74 -0.92 -6.33 -9.24
CA ARG A 74 -0.69 -4.91 -9.54
C ARG A 74 -1.56 -4.01 -8.66
N ARG A 75 -1.02 -2.84 -8.34
CA ARG A 75 -1.71 -1.79 -7.59
C ARG A 75 -1.65 -0.48 -8.35
N GLU A 76 -2.81 0.13 -8.53
CA GLU A 76 -2.93 1.48 -9.09
C GLU A 76 -3.35 2.45 -8.01
N TYR A 77 -2.56 3.50 -7.88
CA TYR A 77 -2.78 4.58 -6.93
C TYR A 77 -3.20 5.83 -7.70
N THR A 78 -4.27 6.48 -7.24
CA THR A 78 -4.66 7.81 -7.72
C THR A 78 -4.50 8.79 -6.56
N VAL A 79 -3.60 9.75 -6.72
CA VAL A 79 -3.32 10.82 -5.77
C VAL A 79 -4.02 12.08 -6.23
N GLN A 80 -4.90 12.59 -5.39
CA GLN A 80 -5.65 13.82 -5.59
C GLN A 80 -5.11 14.89 -4.65
N ILE A 81 -4.69 16.01 -5.22
CA ILE A 81 -4.16 17.14 -4.45
C ILE A 81 -5.14 18.30 -4.57
N HIS A 82 -5.51 18.85 -3.42
CA HIS A 82 -6.43 19.96 -3.29
C HIS A 82 -5.78 21.10 -2.51
N HIS A 83 -5.71 22.28 -3.12
CA HIS A 83 -5.35 23.51 -2.41
C HIS A 83 -5.89 24.74 -3.14
N LYS A 84 -6.50 25.69 -2.43
CA LYS A 84 -7.15 26.89 -3.00
C LYS A 84 -6.25 27.72 -3.94
N ARG A 85 -4.94 27.71 -3.70
CA ARG A 85 -3.95 28.40 -4.55
C ARG A 85 -3.64 27.62 -5.84
N ILE A 86 -3.72 26.29 -5.81
CA ILE A 86 -3.48 25.44 -6.98
C ILE A 86 -4.60 25.63 -8.01
N ASP A 87 -5.84 25.85 -7.55
CA ASP A 87 -6.97 26.16 -8.44
C ASP A 87 -6.74 27.41 -9.29
N ARG A 88 -5.98 28.37 -8.74
CA ARG A 88 -5.67 29.65 -9.38
C ARG A 88 -4.42 29.61 -10.26
N LEU A 89 -3.69 28.49 -10.28
CA LEU A 89 -2.53 28.33 -11.14
C LEU A 89 -2.97 28.21 -12.61
N SER A 90 -2.16 28.79 -13.48
CA SER A 90 -2.24 28.54 -14.92
C SER A 90 -1.92 27.07 -15.24
N ASP A 91 -2.33 26.61 -16.41
CA ASP A 91 -2.06 25.23 -16.83
C ASP A 91 -0.55 24.93 -16.91
N GLY A 92 0.28 25.92 -17.26
CA GLY A 92 1.73 25.81 -17.24
C GLY A 92 2.31 25.64 -15.83
N GLU A 93 1.82 26.41 -14.87
CA GLU A 93 2.24 26.28 -13.46
C GLU A 93 1.76 24.97 -12.83
N LYS A 94 0.55 24.50 -13.20
CA LYS A 94 0.06 23.17 -12.81
C LYS A 94 0.94 22.08 -13.37
N GLN A 95 1.37 22.17 -14.64
CA GLN A 95 2.25 21.17 -15.24
C GLN A 95 3.63 21.15 -14.56
N LEU A 96 4.19 22.32 -14.23
CA LEU A 96 5.46 22.40 -13.49
C LEU A 96 5.34 21.74 -12.12
N LEU A 97 4.27 22.05 -11.37
CA LEU A 97 4.01 21.42 -10.08
C LEU A 97 3.80 19.90 -10.22
N MET A 98 3.10 19.47 -11.27
CA MET A 98 2.88 18.05 -11.56
C MET A 98 4.19 17.31 -11.83
N ASN A 99 5.09 17.91 -12.60
CA ASN A 99 6.39 17.30 -12.90
C ASN A 99 7.22 17.10 -11.63
N GLU A 100 7.19 18.07 -10.71
CA GLU A 100 7.90 17.96 -9.43
C GLU A 100 7.30 16.89 -8.52
N LEU A 101 5.97 16.78 -8.46
CA LEU A 101 5.29 15.72 -7.69
C LEU A 101 5.54 14.34 -8.30
N SER A 102 5.60 14.25 -9.63
CA SER A 102 5.91 13.00 -10.35
C SER A 102 7.35 12.52 -10.17
N ALA A 103 8.25 13.40 -9.74
CA ALA A 103 9.62 13.05 -9.41
C ALA A 103 9.74 12.31 -8.05
N VAL A 104 8.69 12.36 -7.23
CA VAL A 104 8.62 11.59 -5.97
C VAL A 104 8.38 10.13 -6.32
N CYS A 105 9.33 9.27 -5.96
CA CYS A 105 9.27 7.84 -6.24
C CYS A 105 8.34 7.13 -5.25
N PHE A 106 7.37 6.39 -5.76
CA PHE A 106 6.65 5.41 -4.95
C PHE A 106 7.59 4.20 -4.80
N GLY A 107 7.92 3.81 -3.57
CA GLY A 107 9.00 2.85 -3.25
C GLY A 107 8.83 1.42 -3.78
N ASP A 108 7.90 1.18 -4.70
CA ASP A 108 7.67 -0.09 -5.40
C ASP A 108 7.47 0.13 -6.91
N SER A 109 8.33 -0.51 -7.71
CA SER A 109 8.31 -0.49 -9.17
C SER A 109 7.09 -1.13 -9.84
N GLN A 110 6.32 -1.95 -9.11
CA GLN A 110 5.09 -2.59 -9.61
C GLN A 110 3.84 -1.71 -9.42
N CYS A 111 3.98 -0.58 -8.73
CA CYS A 111 2.88 0.34 -8.45
C CYS A 111 2.84 1.48 -9.47
N SER A 112 1.64 1.74 -10.00
CA SER A 112 1.41 2.86 -10.92
C SER A 112 0.71 4.00 -10.17
N VAL A 113 1.34 5.18 -10.11
CA VAL A 113 0.79 6.35 -9.41
C VAL A 113 0.36 7.43 -10.39
N LEU A 114 -0.94 7.77 -10.36
CA LEU A 114 -1.53 8.83 -11.15
C LEU A 114 -1.85 10.05 -10.28
N HIS A 115 -1.29 11.21 -10.63
CA HIS A 115 -1.55 12.47 -9.93
C HIS A 115 -2.62 13.29 -10.63
N LYS A 116 -3.57 13.85 -9.86
CA LYS A 116 -4.64 14.72 -10.35
C LYS A 116 -4.84 15.90 -9.41
N PHE A 117 -4.99 17.09 -9.99
CA PHE A 117 -5.51 18.25 -9.25
C PHE A 117 -7.03 18.27 -9.34
N LEU A 118 -7.71 18.36 -8.20
CA LEU A 118 -9.15 18.56 -8.18
C LEU A 118 -9.44 20.04 -8.35
N SER A 119 -10.18 20.39 -9.40
CA SER A 119 -10.67 21.75 -9.62
C SER A 119 -12.17 21.79 -9.34
N TYR A 120 -12.59 22.67 -8.43
CA TYR A 120 -14.01 22.97 -8.25
C TYR A 120 -14.46 23.94 -9.34
N LYS A 121 -15.35 23.48 -10.23
CA LYS A 121 -16.22 24.39 -10.98
C LYS A 121 -17.26 24.93 -10.00
N GLY A 122 -17.00 26.13 -9.48
CA GLY A 122 -18.00 26.97 -8.82
C GLY A 122 -18.92 27.60 -9.84
#